data_AF-A0A2J0M9Z9-F1
#
_entry.id   AF-A0A2J0M9Z9-F1
#
_cell.length_a   1.000
_cell.length_b   1.000
_cell.length_c   1.000
_cell.angle_alpha   90.00
_cell.angle_beta   90.00
_cell.angle_gamma   90.00
#
_symmetry.space_group_name_H-M   'P 1'
#
loop_
_entity.id
_entity.type
_entity.pdbx_description
1 polymer ?
#
loop_
_entity_poly.entity_id
_entity_poly.type
_entity_poly.pdbx_seq_one_letter_code
_entity_poly.pdbx_strand_id
1 'polypeptide(L)' 'MKKIAVVLLLTLLIAAPCQAESLFNKVVYKNVLLMAVQRHVLVNRLTEKVRYILLDNGKLIPIKGPAKLQFQAMYDLQRK' A
#
# COMPACT_ATOMS: atom_id res chain seq x y z
N MET A 1 -4.06 17.64 37.91
CA MET A 1 -3.04 17.44 36.85
C MET A 1 -2.97 16.02 36.30
N LYS A 2 -3.08 14.95 37.12
CA LYS A 2 -2.99 13.54 36.64
C LYS A 2 -4.00 13.15 35.54
N LYS A 3 -5.23 13.70 35.56
CA LYS A 3 -6.29 13.37 34.58
C LYS A 3 -6.00 13.88 33.16
N ILE A 4 -5.31 15.01 33.02
CA ILE A 4 -5.02 15.63 31.71
C ILE A 4 -3.94 14.84 30.98
N ALA A 5 -2.91 14.38 31.71
CA ALA A 5 -1.85 13.54 31.16
C ALA A 5 -2.40 12.21 30.61
N VAL A 6 -3.38 11.61 31.29
CA VAL A 6 -4.01 10.35 30.86
C VAL A 6 -4.82 10.54 29.57
N VAL A 7 -5.56 11.64 29.44
CA VAL A 7 -6.30 11.96 28.21
C VAL A 7 -5.36 12.23 27.05
N LEU A 8 -4.24 12.93 27.29
CA LEU A 8 -3.23 13.19 26.27
C LEU A 8 -2.51 11.91 25.81
N LEU A 9 -2.27 10.97 26.73
CA LEU A 9 -1.66 9.68 26.41
C LEU A 9 -2.60 8.81 25.56
N LEU A 10 -3.90 8.80 25.90
CA LEU A 10 -4.94 8.07 25.18
C LEU A 10 -5.13 8.58 23.75
N THR A 11 -5.12 9.90 23.53
CA THR A 11 -5.24 10.46 22.18
C THR A 11 -4.01 10.15 21.33
N LEU A 12 -2.81 10.13 21.93
CA LEU A 12 -1.57 9.74 21.22
C LEU A 12 -1.58 8.27 20.80
N LEU A 13 -2.08 7.38 21.66
CA LEU A 13 -2.23 5.94 21.40
C LEU A 13 -3.23 5.63 20.27
N ILE A 14 -4.23 6.48 20.05
CA ILE A 14 -5.22 6.31 18.98
C ILE A 14 -4.70 6.89 17.65
N ALA A 15 -3.91 7.96 17.69
CA ALA A 15 -3.34 8.58 16.48
C ALA A 15 -2.16 7.78 15.88
N ALA A 16 -1.38 7.10 16.73
CA ALA A 16 -0.22 6.29 16.31
C ALA A 16 -0.54 5.15 15.32
N PRO A 17 -1.57 4.30 15.52
CA PRO A 17 -1.84 3.18 14.61
C PRO A 17 -2.23 3.62 13.20
N CYS A 18 -2.93 4.75 13.06
CA CYS A 18 -3.32 5.27 11.74
C CYS A 18 -2.11 5.70 10.88
N GLN A 19 -1.05 6.23 11.52
CA GLN A 19 0.18 6.60 10.81
C GLN A 19 1.10 5.38 10.58
N ALA A 20 1.06 4.38 11.46
CA ALA A 20 1.82 3.15 11.33
C ALA A 20 1.40 2.33 10.10
N GLU A 21 0.11 2.24 9.78
CA GLU A 21 -0.37 1.52 8.58
C GLU A 21 0.15 2.17 7.29
N SER A 22 0.19 3.50 7.24
CA SER A 22 0.69 4.25 6.07
C SER A 22 2.19 4.03 5.85
N LEU A 23 2.98 4.06 6.94
CA LEU A 23 4.42 3.80 6.88
C LEU A 23 4.73 2.33 6.55
N PHE A 24 3.99 1.39 7.15
CA PHE A 24 4.15 -0.03 6.87
C PHE A 24 3.87 -0.35 5.41
N ASN A 25 2.82 0.23 4.82
CA ASN A 25 2.53 0.05 3.40
C ASN A 25 3.64 0.59 2.49
N LYS A 26 4.29 1.70 2.85
CA LYS A 26 5.45 2.22 2.09
C LYS A 26 6.68 1.33 2.17
N VAL A 27 6.88 0.65 3.30
CA VAL A 27 8.01 -0.28 3.48
C VAL A 27 7.75 -1.60 2.76
N VAL A 28 6.54 -2.16 2.91
CA VAL A 28 6.21 -3.49 2.38
C VAL A 28 5.95 -3.47 0.88
N TYR A 29 5.45 -2.38 0.33
CA TYR A 29 5.12 -2.28 -1.08
C TYR A 29 6.03 -1.31 -1.83
N LYS A 30 6.45 -1.69 -3.04
CA LYS A 30 7.11 -0.80 -3.99
C LYS A 30 6.11 -0.35 -5.05
N ASN A 31 6.18 0.92 -5.43
CA ASN A 31 5.44 1.47 -6.55
C ASN A 31 6.17 1.12 -7.85
N VAL A 32 5.47 0.49 -8.78
CA VAL A 32 5.99 0.11 -10.10
C VAL A 32 5.03 0.62 -11.16
N LEU A 33 5.56 1.33 -12.15
CA LEU A 33 4.82 1.68 -13.35
C LEU A 33 4.78 0.48 -14.29
N LEU A 34 3.59 -0.07 -14.56
CA LEU A 34 3.39 -1.08 -15.59
C LEU A 34 3.23 -0.39 -16.95
N MET A 35 4.20 -0.57 -17.83
CA MET A 35 4.20 0.07 -19.15
C MET A 35 3.04 -0.39 -20.03
N ALA A 36 2.65 -1.68 -19.94
CA ALA A 36 1.58 -2.26 -20.75
C ALA A 36 0.22 -1.58 -20.57
N VAL A 37 -0.04 -1.01 -19.39
CA VAL A 37 -1.33 -0.38 -19.03
C VAL A 37 -1.15 1.07 -18.58
N GLN A 38 0.08 1.58 -18.62
CA GLN A 38 0.47 2.92 -18.13
C GLN A 38 -0.12 3.22 -16.74
N ARG A 39 -0.07 2.26 -15.83
CA ARG A 39 -0.61 2.41 -14.47
C ARG A 39 0.40 2.03 -13.40
N HIS A 40 0.39 2.80 -12.33
CA HIS A 40 1.14 2.49 -11.13
C HIS A 40 0.47 1.38 -10.33
N VAL A 41 1.24 0.37 -9.95
CA VAL A 41 0.80 -0.72 -9.08
C VAL A 41 1.72 -0.83 -7.87
N LEU A 42 1.15 -1.26 -6.75
CA LEU A 42 1.90 -1.64 -5.58
C LEU A 42 2.19 -3.13 -5.60
N VAL A 43 3.48 -3.44 -5.64
CA VAL A 43 4.02 -4.80 -5.60
C VAL A 43 4.62 -5.03 -4.23
N ASN A 44 4.28 -6.14 -3.59
CA ASN A 44 4.88 -6.50 -2.32
C ASN A 44 6.38 -6.82 -2.53
N ARG A 45 7.26 -6.18 -1.76
CA ARG A 45 8.72 -6.33 -1.93
C ARG A 45 9.22 -7.74 -1.61
N LEU A 46 8.58 -8.44 -0.69
CA LEU A 46 9.00 -9.77 -0.22
C LEU A 46 8.47 -10.90 -1.11
N THR A 47 7.20 -10.80 -1.50
CA THR A 47 6.52 -11.86 -2.28
C THR A 47 6.49 -11.58 -3.77
N GLU A 48 6.87 -10.37 -4.19
CA GLU A 48 6.80 -9.88 -5.58
C GLU A 48 5.40 -9.95 -6.20
N LYS A 49 4.37 -10.07 -5.35
CA LYS A 49 2.97 -10.14 -5.78
C LYS A 49 2.37 -8.75 -5.92
N VAL A 50 1.71 -8.51 -7.05
CA VAL A 50 0.91 -7.31 -7.30
C VAL A 50 -0.38 -7.38 -6.47
N ARG A 51 -0.67 -6.33 -5.69
CA ARG A 51 -1.80 -6.32 -4.74
C ARG A 51 -2.74 -5.12 -4.92
N TYR A 52 -2.19 -3.95 -5.26
CA TYR A 52 -2.99 -2.72 -5.40
C TYR A 52 -2.65 -1.98 -6.68
N ILE A 53 -3.62 -1.23 -7.19
CA ILE A 53 -3.41 -0.17 -8.18
C ILE A 53 -3.31 1.14 -7.41
N LEU A 54 -2.30 1.94 -7.73
CA LEU A 54 -2.17 3.31 -7.25
C LEU A 54 -2.83 4.23 -8.28
N LEU A 55 -3.88 4.93 -7.85
CA LEU A 55 -4.51 5.97 -8.65
C LEU A 55 -3.74 7.29 -8.54
N ASP A 56 -3.94 8.19 -9.50
CA ASP A 56 -3.26 9.50 -9.56
C ASP A 56 -3.57 10.39 -8.35
N ASN A 57 -4.71 10.16 -7.70
CA ASN A 57 -5.10 10.83 -6.44
C ASN A 57 -4.45 10.21 -5.18
N GLY A 58 -3.50 9.29 -5.34
CA GLY A 58 -2.82 8.59 -4.26
C GLY A 58 -3.64 7.47 -3.60
N LYS A 59 -4.86 7.19 -4.08
CA LYS A 59 -5.72 6.14 -3.53
C LYS A 59 -5.25 4.76 -3.97
N LEU A 60 -5.25 3.82 -3.03
CA LEU A 60 -4.93 2.41 -3.28
C LEU A 60 -6.21 1.61 -3.51
N ILE A 61 -6.31 0.97 -4.68
CA ILE A 61 -7.41 0.06 -4.99
C ILE A 61 -6.91 -1.39 -4.96
N PRO A 62 -7.45 -2.26 -4.09
CA PRO A 62 -7.07 -3.66 -4.07
C PRO A 62 -7.53 -4.35 -5.37
N ILE A 63 -6.63 -5.06 -6.02
CA ILE A 63 -6.94 -5.84 -7.22
C ILE A 63 -7.56 -7.17 -6.77
N LYS A 64 -8.78 -7.44 -7.24
CA LYS A 64 -9.54 -8.65 -6.90
C LYS A 64 -9.86 -9.47 -8.16
N GLY A 65 -10.11 -10.77 -7.96
CA GLY A 65 -10.56 -11.66 -9.02
C GLY A 65 -9.51 -11.92 -10.12
N PRO A 66 -9.94 -12.23 -11.35
CA PRO A 66 -9.05 -12.63 -12.44
C PRO A 66 -8.09 -11.51 -12.89
N ALA A 67 -8.45 -10.24 -12.67
CA ALA A 67 -7.59 -9.10 -12.97
C ALA A 67 -6.23 -9.19 -12.24
N LYS A 68 -6.19 -9.80 -11.04
CA LYS A 68 -4.94 -9.98 -10.30
C LYS A 68 -3.92 -10.79 -11.09
N LEU A 69 -4.36 -11.83 -11.79
CA LEU A 69 -3.48 -12.67 -12.61
C LEU A 69 -2.96 -11.91 -13.83
N GLN A 70 -3.80 -11.07 -14.44
CA GLN A 70 -3.42 -10.24 -15.57
C GLN A 70 -2.36 -9.20 -15.19
N PHE A 71 -2.58 -8.45 -14.10
CA PHE A 71 -1.61 -7.47 -13.60
C PHE A 71 -0.31 -8.14 -13.14
N GLN A 72 -0.39 -9.32 -12.53
CA GLN A 72 0.80 -10.10 -12.18
C GLN A 72 1.58 -10.52 -13.42
N ALA A 73 0.92 -11.08 -14.44
CA ALA A 73 1.57 -11.49 -15.68
C ALA A 73 2.24 -10.30 -16.40
N MET A 74 1.61 -9.12 -16.42
CA MET A 74 2.22 -7.90 -16.97
C MET A 74 3.47 -7.47 -16.20
N TYR A 75 3.43 -7.53 -14.87
CA TYR A 75 4.60 -7.24 -14.03
C TYR A 75 5.74 -8.23 -14.27
N ASP A 76 5.42 -9.52 -14.35
CA ASP A 76 6.41 -10.59 -14.56
C ASP A 76 7.05 -10.49 -15.96
N LEU A 77 6.28 -10.08 -16.98
CA LEU A 77 6.78 -9.83 -18.33
C LEU A 77 7.73 -8.62 -18.37
N GLN A 78 7.40 -7.52 -17.71
CA GLN A 78 8.23 -6.30 -17.70
C GLN A 78 9.56 -6.49 -16.95
N ARG A 79 9.63 -7.48 -16.06
CA ARG A 79 10.84 -7.78 -15.30
C ARG A 79 11.83 -8.67 -16.07
N LYS A 80 11.37 -9.41 -17.09
CA LYS A 80 12.23 -10.20 -17.98
C LYS A 80 12.95 -9.30 -18.96
#